data_AF-A0A0N8K5W1-F1
#
_entry.id   AF-A0A0N8K5W1-F1
#
_cell.length_a   1.000
_cell.length_b   1.000
_cell.length_c   1.000
_cell.angle_alpha   90.00
_cell.angle_beta   90.00
_cell.angle_gamma   90.00
#
_symmetry.space_group_name_H-M   'P 1'
#
loop_
_entity.id
_entity.type
_entity.pdbx_description
1 polymer ?
#
loop_
_entity_poly.entity_id
_entity_poly.type
_entity_poly.pdbx_seq_one_letter_code
_entity_poly.pdbx_strand_id
1 'polypeptide(L)'
;MSDVVTLARGWIGTPYRHQQAVRGAGCDCLGLVRGVWADLRGAAVAPVPAYTPDWSEPQGAEVLWDAARAHLRPKRPEDAAPGDVLLFRMRAGAVAKHLGLQGAIGAAPTFIHSYQGHGVVESPLSRPWARRVVARFAFP
;
A
#
# COMPACT_ATOMS: atom_id res chain seq x y z
N MET A 1 0.45 19.78 -1.16
CA MET A 1 0.91 18.37 -1.10
C MET A 1 -0.07 17.65 -0.18
N SER A 2 -0.62 16.49 -0.55
CA SER A 2 -1.64 15.79 0.26
C SER A 2 -1.07 15.38 1.62
N ASP A 3 -1.83 15.55 2.71
CA ASP A 3 -1.44 15.15 4.07
C ASP A 3 -1.01 13.68 4.13
N VAL A 4 -1.67 12.82 3.35
CA VAL A 4 -1.35 11.40 3.20
C VAL A 4 0.08 11.19 2.70
N VAL A 5 0.52 11.97 1.70
CA VAL A 5 1.86 11.83 1.12
C VAL A 5 2.92 12.29 2.11
N THR A 6 2.67 13.39 2.83
CA THR A 6 3.56 13.88 3.87
C THR A 6 3.74 12.82 4.97
N LEU A 7 2.63 12.24 5.44
CA LEU A 7 2.68 11.16 6.42
C LEU A 7 3.44 9.95 5.88
N ALA A 8 3.09 9.45 4.70
CA ALA A 8 3.75 8.31 4.07
C ALA A 8 5.26 8.50 3.90
N ARG A 9 5.71 9.71 3.53
CA ARG A 9 7.14 10.04 3.43
C ARG A 9 7.83 10.04 4.78
N GLY A 10 7.14 10.40 5.84
CA GLY A 10 7.64 10.26 7.22
C GLY A 10 7.95 8.82 7.63
N TRP A 11 7.42 7.81 6.91
CA TRP A 11 7.72 6.41 7.15
C TRP A 11 8.97 5.90 6.43
N ILE A 12 9.53 6.65 5.47
CA ILE A 12 10.72 6.23 4.71
C ILE A 12 11.87 5.91 5.65
N GLY A 13 12.55 4.79 5.40
CA GLY A 13 13.61 4.26 6.27
C GLY A 13 13.11 3.31 7.37
N THR A 14 11.80 3.17 7.58
CA THR A 14 11.26 2.13 8.47
C THR A 14 11.61 0.74 7.92
N PRO A 15 12.25 -0.15 8.68
CA PRO A 15 12.69 -1.46 8.18
C PRO A 15 11.50 -2.38 7.87
N TYR A 16 11.73 -3.37 7.01
CA TYR A 16 10.69 -4.37 6.73
C TYR A 16 10.54 -5.33 7.92
N ARG A 17 9.33 -5.40 8.48
CA ARG A 17 8.95 -6.41 9.48
C ARG A 17 7.53 -6.91 9.17
N HIS A 18 7.41 -8.19 8.83
CA HIS A 18 6.14 -8.83 8.46
C HIS A 18 5.09 -8.64 9.56
N GLN A 19 3.88 -8.23 9.19
CA GLN A 19 2.72 -7.93 10.04
C GLN A 19 2.92 -6.81 11.08
N GLN A 20 4.00 -6.04 11.01
CA GLN A 20 4.22 -4.89 11.90
C GLN A 20 3.71 -3.60 11.26
N ALA A 21 3.45 -2.58 12.08
CA ALA A 21 2.99 -1.26 11.64
C ALA A 21 3.53 -0.15 12.57
N VAL A 22 4.84 -0.12 12.80
CA VAL A 22 5.49 0.82 13.71
C VAL A 22 6.55 1.62 12.98
N ARG A 23 6.33 2.93 12.84
CA ARG A 23 7.26 3.85 12.17
C ARG A 23 8.64 3.79 12.82
N GLY A 24 9.70 3.68 12.01
CA GLY A 24 11.08 3.57 12.45
C GLY A 24 11.49 2.19 13.01
N ALA A 25 10.55 1.36 13.46
CA ALA A 25 10.84 0.06 14.07
C ALA A 25 10.51 -1.14 13.17
N GLY A 26 9.49 -1.05 12.32
CA GLY A 26 9.13 -2.13 11.43
C GLY A 26 7.74 -2.01 10.81
N CYS A 27 7.64 -2.21 9.49
CA CYS A 27 6.35 -2.49 8.85
C CYS A 27 6.49 -3.28 7.54
N ASP A 28 5.41 -3.96 7.13
CA ASP A 28 5.26 -4.47 5.76
C ASP A 28 4.35 -3.56 4.93
N CYS A 29 3.98 -3.98 3.71
CA CYS A 29 3.21 -3.14 2.80
C CYS A 29 1.82 -2.75 3.37
N LEU A 30 1.14 -3.68 4.04
CA LEU A 30 -0.15 -3.42 4.68
C LEU A 30 0.05 -2.60 5.97
N GLY A 31 1.10 -2.91 6.73
CA GLY A 31 1.52 -2.17 7.90
C GLY A 31 1.77 -0.70 7.64
N LEU A 32 2.39 -0.35 6.51
CA LEU A 32 2.58 1.03 6.07
C LEU A 32 1.22 1.74 5.87
N VAL A 33 0.29 1.13 5.12
CA VAL A 33 -1.04 1.72 4.88
C VAL A 33 -1.82 1.88 6.18
N ARG A 34 -1.78 0.88 7.07
CA ARG A 34 -2.40 0.93 8.41
C ARG A 34 -1.77 2.01 9.29
N GLY A 35 -0.46 2.18 9.22
CA GLY A 35 0.28 3.20 9.94
C GLY A 35 -0.11 4.61 9.50
N VAL A 36 -0.15 4.85 8.19
CA VAL A 36 -0.60 6.13 7.62
C VAL A 36 -2.06 6.40 7.95
N TRP A 37 -2.93 5.39 7.92
CA TRP A 37 -4.30 5.53 8.42
C TRP A 37 -4.34 5.98 9.88
N ALA A 38 -3.55 5.33 10.74
CA ALA A 38 -3.53 5.64 12.16
C ALA A 38 -3.04 7.07 12.41
N ASP A 39 -2.01 7.51 11.69
CA ASP A 39 -1.53 8.89 11.74
C ASP A 39 -2.60 9.89 11.26
N LEU A 40 -3.35 9.58 10.20
CA LEU A 40 -4.44 10.42 9.67
C LEU A 40 -5.63 10.55 10.62
N ARG A 41 -5.97 9.48 11.34
CA ARG A 41 -7.21 9.38 12.12
C ARG A 41 -6.99 9.50 13.63
N GLY A 42 -5.74 9.50 14.09
CA GLY A 42 -5.38 9.43 15.51
C GLY A 42 -5.78 8.12 16.19
N ALA A 43 -6.11 7.06 15.42
CA ALA A 43 -6.59 5.79 15.93
C ALA A 43 -6.16 4.62 15.04
N ALA A 44 -5.75 3.51 15.66
CA ALA A 44 -5.33 2.31 14.95
C ALA A 44 -6.48 1.67 14.16
N VAL A 45 -6.15 1.10 12.99
CA VAL A 45 -7.07 0.21 12.25
C VAL A 45 -7.21 -1.11 12.99
N ALA A 46 -8.39 -1.74 12.88
CA ALA A 46 -8.67 -3.08 13.40
C ALA A 46 -7.49 -4.05 13.18
N PRO A 47 -7.24 -4.95 14.14
CA PRO A 47 -6.17 -5.94 14.01
C PRO A 47 -6.41 -6.80 12.78
N VAL A 48 -5.34 -7.03 12.02
CA VAL A 48 -5.35 -7.94 10.87
C VAL A 48 -4.97 -9.32 11.40
N PRO A 49 -5.72 -10.39 11.08
CA PRO A 49 -5.33 -11.74 11.42
C PRO A 49 -3.93 -12.07 10.90
N ALA A 50 -3.22 -12.97 11.56
CA ALA A 50 -1.92 -13.42 11.06
C ALA A 50 -2.05 -13.98 9.64
N TYR A 51 -1.19 -13.52 8.73
CA TYR A 51 -1.16 -13.96 7.33
C TYR A 51 0.25 -14.33 6.90
N THR A 52 0.37 -15.30 6.00
CA THR A 52 1.64 -15.73 5.44
C THR A 52 2.05 -14.86 4.23
N PRO A 53 3.31 -14.88 3.79
CA PRO A 53 3.73 -14.15 2.58
C PRO A 53 3.02 -14.62 1.28
N ASP A 54 2.58 -15.87 1.25
CA ASP A 54 1.79 -16.51 0.18
C ASP A 54 0.28 -16.48 0.47
N TRP A 55 -0.16 -15.66 1.43
CA TRP A 55 -1.54 -15.60 1.86
C TRP A 55 -2.50 -15.50 0.68
N SER A 56 -3.46 -16.42 0.64
CA SER A 56 -4.51 -16.56 -0.38
C SER A 56 -4.06 -16.97 -1.79
N GLU A 57 -2.76 -17.14 -2.06
CA GLU A 57 -2.28 -17.60 -3.38
C GLU A 57 -2.78 -18.99 -3.78
N PRO A 58 -2.74 -20.03 -2.91
CA PRO A 58 -3.16 -21.37 -3.31
C PRO A 58 -4.67 -21.46 -3.59
N GLN A 59 -5.47 -20.59 -2.96
CA GLN A 59 -6.93 -20.55 -3.13
C GLN A 59 -7.38 -19.57 -4.22
N GLY A 60 -6.50 -18.67 -4.68
CA GLY A 60 -6.85 -17.60 -5.63
C GLY A 60 -7.81 -16.55 -5.07
N ALA A 61 -7.94 -16.44 -3.74
CA ALA A 61 -8.88 -15.54 -3.10
C ALA A 61 -8.32 -14.11 -3.02
N GLU A 62 -9.09 -13.10 -3.45
CA GLU A 62 -8.65 -11.69 -3.48
C GLU A 62 -8.80 -11.00 -2.11
N VAL A 63 -8.30 -11.63 -1.03
CA VAL A 63 -8.56 -11.21 0.36
C VAL A 63 -8.13 -9.77 0.63
N LEU A 64 -6.94 -9.38 0.16
CA LEU A 64 -6.43 -8.02 0.35
C LEU A 64 -7.26 -6.99 -0.44
N TRP A 65 -7.74 -7.37 -1.63
CA TRP A 65 -8.62 -6.51 -2.42
C TRP A 65 -9.95 -6.31 -1.70
N ASP A 66 -10.58 -7.39 -1.25
CA ASP A 66 -11.87 -7.34 -0.57
C ASP A 66 -11.79 -6.49 0.70
N ALA A 67 -10.73 -6.66 1.49
CA ALA A 67 -10.45 -5.82 2.65
C ALA A 67 -10.24 -4.34 2.27
N ALA A 68 -9.48 -4.06 1.19
CA ALA A 68 -9.31 -2.69 0.70
C ALA A 68 -10.65 -2.05 0.31
N ARG A 69 -11.56 -2.77 -0.36
CA ARG A 69 -12.91 -2.26 -0.69
C ARG A 69 -13.78 -2.03 0.54
N ALA A 70 -13.62 -2.84 1.59
CA ALA A 70 -14.39 -2.69 2.82
C ALA A 70 -13.97 -1.48 3.65
N HIS A 71 -12.69 -1.09 3.58
CA HIS A 71 -12.13 -0.04 4.43
C HIS A 71 -11.78 1.27 3.70
N LEU A 72 -11.54 1.23 2.40
CA LEU A 72 -11.11 2.39 1.60
C LEU A 72 -12.16 2.74 0.54
N ARG A 73 -12.15 4.00 0.07
CA ARG A 73 -13.06 4.46 -0.99
C ARG A 73 -12.47 4.11 -2.36
N PRO A 74 -13.11 3.28 -3.19
CA PRO A 74 -12.60 2.97 -4.54
C PRO A 74 -12.52 4.22 -5.41
N LYS A 75 -11.50 4.28 -6.28
CA LYS A 75 -11.32 5.36 -7.27
C LYS A 75 -11.23 4.80 -8.68
N ARG A 76 -11.77 5.52 -9.66
CA ARG A 76 -11.60 5.18 -11.07
C ARG A 76 -10.15 5.43 -11.51
N PRO A 77 -9.56 4.61 -12.40
CA PRO A 77 -8.17 4.74 -12.84
C PRO A 77 -7.74 6.11 -13.38
N GLU A 78 -8.65 6.88 -13.94
CA GLU A 78 -8.45 8.24 -14.46
C GLU A 78 -8.35 9.30 -13.35
N ASP A 79 -8.94 9.07 -12.17
CA ASP A 79 -8.97 10.04 -11.06
C ASP A 79 -7.69 9.96 -10.19
N ALA A 80 -6.52 9.75 -10.80
CA ALA A 80 -5.28 9.49 -10.05
C ALA A 80 -4.83 10.73 -9.27
N ALA A 81 -4.52 10.55 -7.98
CA ALA A 81 -4.06 11.63 -7.13
C ALA A 81 -2.92 11.18 -6.19
N PRO A 82 -2.00 12.09 -5.82
CA PRO A 82 -1.08 11.86 -4.71
C PRO A 82 -1.83 11.50 -3.42
N GLY A 83 -1.38 10.44 -2.74
CA GLY A 83 -2.00 9.89 -1.54
C GLY A 83 -2.92 8.70 -1.79
N ASP A 84 -3.21 8.38 -3.06
CA ASP A 84 -4.03 7.22 -3.37
C ASP A 84 -3.34 5.91 -2.94
N VAL A 85 -4.11 4.98 -2.36
CA VAL A 85 -3.66 3.62 -2.08
C VAL A 85 -3.72 2.82 -3.38
N LEU A 86 -2.58 2.27 -3.79
CA LEU A 86 -2.41 1.44 -4.98
C LEU A 86 -2.35 -0.04 -4.57
N LEU A 87 -3.17 -0.86 -5.21
CA LEU A 87 -3.15 -2.32 -5.05
C LEU A 87 -2.49 -2.96 -6.26
N PHE A 88 -1.53 -3.84 -6.01
CA PHE A 88 -0.71 -4.47 -7.03
C PHE A 88 -0.91 -5.98 -7.10
N ARG A 89 -0.98 -6.48 -8.34
CA ARG A 89 -0.85 -7.89 -8.69
C ARG A 89 0.56 -8.12 -9.26
N MET A 90 1.39 -8.80 -8.48
CA MET A 90 2.83 -8.91 -8.79
C MET A 90 3.13 -9.82 -9.99
N ARG A 91 2.29 -10.84 -10.19
CA ARG A 91 2.37 -11.81 -11.29
C ARG A 91 1.00 -11.99 -11.95
N ALA A 92 0.97 -12.13 -13.27
CA ALA A 92 -0.26 -12.52 -13.98
C ALA A 92 -0.80 -13.85 -13.43
N GLY A 93 -2.12 -13.94 -13.25
CA GLY A 93 -2.80 -15.11 -12.69
C GLY A 93 -2.64 -15.31 -11.17
N ALA A 94 -1.91 -14.44 -10.46
CA ALA A 94 -1.86 -14.44 -9.00
C ALA A 94 -2.87 -13.45 -8.41
N VAL A 95 -3.16 -13.57 -7.12
CA VAL A 95 -3.98 -12.61 -6.36
C VAL A 95 -3.27 -11.26 -6.20
N ALA A 96 -4.02 -10.20 -5.95
CA ALA A 96 -3.47 -8.91 -5.60
C ALA A 96 -2.99 -8.91 -4.13
N LYS A 97 -1.71 -8.60 -3.90
CA LYS A 97 -1.07 -8.86 -2.60
C LYS A 97 -0.03 -7.84 -2.14
N HIS A 98 0.13 -6.74 -2.88
CA HIS A 98 1.09 -5.71 -2.51
C HIS A 98 0.41 -4.34 -2.53
N LEU A 99 0.74 -3.49 -1.57
CA LEU A 99 0.20 -2.15 -1.41
C LEU A 99 1.29 -1.08 -1.52
N GLY A 100 0.90 0.09 -1.99
CA GLY A 100 1.70 1.30 -1.95
C GLY A 100 0.83 2.55 -1.93
N LEU A 101 1.45 3.70 -1.70
CA LEU A 101 0.79 5.01 -1.68
C LEU A 101 1.35 5.85 -2.83
N GLN A 102 0.49 6.40 -3.68
CA GLN A 102 0.91 7.28 -4.77
C GLN A 102 1.62 8.51 -4.20
N GLY A 103 2.90 8.71 -4.54
CA GLY A 103 3.69 9.85 -4.07
C GLY A 103 3.53 11.07 -4.98
N ALA A 104 3.89 10.91 -6.25
CA ALA A 104 3.74 11.93 -7.30
C ALA A 104 2.99 11.35 -8.51
N ILE A 105 2.34 12.21 -9.28
CA ILE A 105 1.69 11.90 -10.57
C ILE A 105 2.33 12.71 -11.70
N GLY A 106 1.93 12.47 -12.95
CA GLY A 106 2.39 13.24 -14.10
C GLY A 106 3.64 12.66 -14.74
N ALA A 107 4.61 13.51 -15.10
CA ALA A 107 5.77 13.14 -15.91
C ALA A 107 6.75 12.17 -15.19
N ALA A 108 6.85 12.28 -13.87
CA ALA A 108 7.70 11.44 -13.03
C ALA A 108 6.89 10.86 -11.86
N PRO A 109 5.99 9.89 -12.13
CA PRO A 109 5.13 9.35 -11.09
C PRO A 109 5.95 8.49 -10.12
N THR A 110 5.64 8.58 -8.84
CA THR A 110 6.30 7.82 -7.76
C THR A 110 5.27 7.18 -6.85
N PHE A 111 5.70 6.19 -6.08
CA PHE A 111 4.89 5.58 -5.04
C PHE A 111 5.76 5.15 -3.86
N ILE A 112 5.18 5.16 -2.67
CA ILE A 112 5.82 4.83 -1.40
C ILE A 112 5.31 3.47 -0.98
N HIS A 113 6.21 2.53 -0.70
CA HIS A 113 5.84 1.17 -0.29
C HIS A 113 6.88 0.57 0.66
N SER A 114 6.44 -0.39 1.47
CA SER A 114 7.34 -1.27 2.22
C SER A 114 7.41 -2.63 1.54
N TYR A 115 8.61 -3.18 1.36
CA TYR A 115 8.78 -4.53 0.83
C TYR A 115 10.03 -5.22 1.39
N GLN A 116 10.03 -6.55 1.29
CA GLN A 116 11.05 -7.40 1.86
C GLN A 116 12.45 -7.03 1.37
N GLY A 117 13.42 -7.01 2.29
CA GLY A 117 14.81 -6.66 2.03
C GLY A 117 15.12 -5.15 2.01
N HIS A 118 14.11 -4.28 2.04
CA HIS A 118 14.32 -2.82 1.97
C HIS A 118 13.61 -2.06 3.09
N GLY A 119 12.36 -2.40 3.39
CA GLY A 119 11.50 -1.56 4.23
C GLY A 119 10.82 -0.46 3.41
N VAL A 120 10.49 0.67 4.04
CA VAL A 120 9.75 1.76 3.41
C VAL A 120 10.67 2.62 2.56
N VAL A 121 10.35 2.73 1.27
CA VAL A 121 11.06 3.56 0.29
C VAL A 121 10.07 4.26 -0.65
N GLU A 122 10.51 5.31 -1.32
CA GLU A 122 9.81 5.92 -2.45
C GLU A 122 10.47 5.47 -3.76
N SER A 123 9.69 4.83 -4.63
CA SER A 123 10.14 4.23 -5.89
C SER A 123 9.47 4.95 -7.07
N PRO A 124 10.12 5.03 -8.25
CA PRO A 124 9.45 5.43 -9.48
C PRO A 124 8.31 4.45 -9.80
N LEU A 125 7.11 4.98 -10.08
CA LEU A 125 5.99 4.20 -10.61
C LEU A 125 6.18 4.00 -12.12
N SER A 126 7.28 3.35 -12.48
CA SER A 126 7.67 3.08 -13.86
C SER A 126 6.61 2.23 -14.58
N ARG A 127 6.65 2.19 -15.92
CA ARG A 127 5.67 1.43 -16.72
C ARG A 127 5.50 -0.03 -16.26
N PRO A 128 6.56 -0.80 -15.91
CA PRO A 128 6.39 -2.16 -15.38
C PRO A 128 5.62 -2.22 -14.05
N TRP A 129 5.80 -1.24 -13.16
CA TRP A 129 5.04 -1.15 -11.91
C TRP A 129 3.60 -0.71 -12.16
N ALA A 130 3.41 0.33 -12.99
CA ALA A 130 2.08 0.84 -13.32
C ALA A 130 1.17 -0.24 -13.93
N ARG A 131 1.71 -1.12 -14.79
CA ARG A 131 0.96 -2.25 -15.38
C ARG A 131 0.51 -3.31 -14.35
N ARG A 132 1.08 -3.31 -13.15
CA ARG A 132 0.70 -4.23 -12.06
C ARG A 132 -0.37 -3.64 -11.13
N VAL A 133 -0.68 -2.35 -11.26
CA VAL A 133 -1.76 -1.71 -10.49
C VAL A 133 -3.09 -2.25 -10.99
N VAL A 134 -3.83 -2.90 -10.10
CA VAL A 134 -5.13 -3.51 -10.42
C VAL A 134 -6.31 -2.76 -9.81
N ALA A 135 -6.06 -1.96 -8.76
CA ALA A 135 -7.07 -1.10 -8.16
C ALA A 135 -6.41 0.11 -7.49
N ARG A 136 -7.24 1.13 -7.25
CA ARG A 136 -6.86 2.32 -6.51
C ARG A 136 -7.97 2.77 -5.57
N PHE A 137 -7.56 3.31 -4.43
CA PHE A 137 -8.46 3.77 -3.39
C PHE A 137 -7.99 5.09 -2.78
N ALA A 138 -8.91 5.83 -2.16
CA ALA A 138 -8.61 6.88 -1.22
C ALA A 138 -8.91 6.42 0.22
N PHE A 139 -8.21 7.01 1.18
CA PHE A 139 -8.64 6.97 2.57
C PHE A 139 -10.04 7.60 2.72
N PRO A 140 -10.88 7.16 3.68
CA PRO A 140 -12.25 7.65 3.83
C PRO A 140 -12.40 9.11 4.22
#